data_AF-A0AAW1WNS6-F1
#
_entry.id   AF-A0AAW1WNS6-F1
#
_cell.length_a   1.000
_cell.length_b   1.000
_cell.length_c   1.000
_cell.angle_alpha   90.00
_cell.angle_beta   90.00
_cell.angle_gamma   90.00
#
_symmetry.space_group_name_H-M   'P 1'
#
loop_
_entity.id
_entity.type
_entity.pdbx_description
1 polymer ?
#
loop_
_entity_poly.entity_id
_entity_poly.type
_entity_poly.pdbx_seq_one_letter_code
_entity_poly.pdbx_strand_id
1 'polypeptide(L)'
;MSEKHYFFSRVLQRETREAMPGRYNRLLISFYLLKQSRCWYDDPTSINSEISIAANRNTMIRLSYIDHRGGYAQLMARHLSIMGIPQEEQPIILEKLFQAIQVALPLRRILMLIADITARLLGSFDDHDTMIDLRGDVLIFNSN
;
A
#
# COMPACT_ATOMS: atom_id res chain seq x y z
N MET A 1 18.82 -20.86 5.52
CA MET A 1 17.88 -20.09 4.69
C MET A 1 17.29 -19.00 5.57
N SER A 2 17.54 -17.73 5.23
CA SER A 2 17.03 -16.58 5.98
C SER A 2 15.82 -16.00 5.24
N GLU A 3 14.71 -15.83 5.95
CA GLU A 3 13.51 -15.17 5.45
C GLU A 3 13.33 -13.86 6.21
N LYS A 4 13.15 -12.76 5.47
CA LYS A 4 12.87 -11.44 6.04
C LYS A 4 11.57 -10.90 5.46
N HIS A 5 10.75 -10.29 6.30
CA HIS A 5 9.50 -9.65 5.90
C HIS A 5 9.65 -8.14 5.91
N TYR A 6 9.17 -7.48 4.87
CA TYR A 6 9.18 -6.04 4.73
C TYR A 6 7.78 -5.54 4.39
N PHE A 7 7.34 -4.51 5.12
CA PHE A 7 6.12 -3.80 4.78
C PHE A 7 6.47 -2.49 4.08
N PHE A 8 5.75 -2.24 2.99
CA PHE A 8 5.84 -1.00 2.25
C PHE A 8 4.44 -0.45 1.98
N SER A 9 4.30 0.87 1.98
CA SER A 9 3.03 1.52 1.70
C SER A 9 3.19 2.75 0.83
N ARG A 10 2.32 2.90 -0.15
CA ARG A 10 2.25 4.05 -1.06
C ARG A 10 0.81 4.51 -1.23
N VAL A 11 0.64 5.82 -1.27
CA VAL A 11 -0.63 6.44 -1.61
C VAL A 11 -0.55 7.02 -3.01
N LEU A 12 -1.58 6.76 -3.81
CA LEU A 12 -1.74 7.31 -5.14
C LEU A 12 -3.11 7.96 -5.25
N GLN A 13 -3.22 9.03 -6.04
CA GLN A 13 -4.51 9.55 -6.45
C GLN A 13 -4.73 9.25 -7.93
N ARG A 14 -5.88 8.67 -8.27
CA ARG A 14 -6.24 8.29 -9.65
C ARG A 14 -7.60 8.83 -10.02
N GLU A 15 -7.79 9.07 -11.31
CA GLU A 15 -9.10 9.38 -11.85
C GLU A 15 -10.07 8.22 -11.57
N THR A 16 -11.30 8.58 -11.23
CA THR A 16 -12.36 7.59 -11.08
C THR A 16 -12.87 7.29 -12.49
N ARG A 17 -12.75 6.02 -12.93
CA ARG A 17 -13.20 5.61 -14.28
C ARG A 17 -14.69 5.84 -14.54
N GLU A 18 -15.48 5.94 -13.46
CA GLU A 18 -16.91 6.19 -13.52
C GLU A 18 -17.22 7.51 -12.79
N ALA A 19 -17.86 8.45 -13.49
CA ALA A 19 -18.47 9.60 -12.84
C ALA A 19 -19.59 9.08 -11.92
N MET A 20 -19.41 9.17 -10.60
CA MET A 20 -20.44 8.78 -9.66
C MET A 20 -21.44 9.93 -9.48
N PRO A 21 -22.68 9.83 -10.01
CA PRO A 21 -23.67 10.90 -9.89
C PRO A 21 -24.01 11.10 -8.41
N GLY A 22 -24.06 12.36 -7.96
CA GLY A 22 -24.46 12.71 -6.58
C GLY A 22 -23.39 12.50 -5.49
N ARG A 23 -22.10 12.34 -5.86
CA ARG A 23 -21.01 12.09 -4.90
C ARG A 23 -19.91 13.16 -4.85
N TYR A 24 -20.21 14.40 -5.23
CA TYR A 24 -19.23 15.51 -5.23
C TYR A 24 -18.53 15.76 -3.88
N ASN A 25 -19.18 15.40 -2.77
CA ASN A 25 -18.64 15.58 -1.41
C ASN A 25 -18.10 14.29 -0.78
N ARG A 26 -17.82 13.25 -1.57
CA ARG A 26 -17.29 11.98 -1.07
C ARG A 26 -15.98 11.62 -1.77
N LEU A 27 -15.06 11.08 -0.99
CA LEU A 27 -13.79 10.56 -1.47
C LEU A 27 -13.80 9.03 -1.34
N LEU A 28 -13.60 8.35 -2.47
CA LEU A 28 -13.41 6.90 -2.49
C LEU A 28 -11.95 6.59 -2.15
N ILE A 29 -11.76 5.72 -1.17
CA ILE A 29 -10.44 5.21 -0.77
C ILE A 29 -10.46 3.70 -0.99
N SER A 30 -9.51 3.21 -1.79
CA SER A 30 -9.30 1.78 -2.04
C SER A 30 -7.99 1.33 -1.42
N PHE A 31 -8.05 0.35 -0.54
CA PHE A 31 -6.91 -0.33 0.04
C PHE A 31 -6.61 -1.61 -0.74
N TYR A 32 -5.34 -1.85 -1.04
CA TYR A 32 -4.86 -3.08 -1.64
C TYR A 32 -3.71 -3.61 -0.81
N LEU A 33 -3.83 -4.85 -0.35
CA LEU A 33 -2.71 -5.62 0.19
C LEU A 33 -2.17 -6.52 -0.90
N LEU A 34 -0.91 -6.29 -1.24
CA LEU A 34 -0.13 -7.05 -2.19
C LEU A 34 0.81 -7.96 -1.42
N LYS A 35 0.83 -9.24 -1.76
CA LYS A 35 1.86 -10.17 -1.30
C LYS A 35 2.89 -10.29 -2.41
N GLN A 36 4.15 -10.06 -2.06
CA GLN A 36 5.26 -10.21 -2.99
C GLN A 36 6.29 -11.16 -2.39
N SER A 37 6.71 -12.16 -3.15
CA SER A 37 7.85 -13.00 -2.79
C SER A 37 9.01 -12.64 -3.70
N ARG A 38 10.20 -12.44 -3.13
CA ARG A 38 11.45 -12.24 -3.85
C ARG A 38 12.49 -13.23 -3.35
N CYS A 39 13.07 -13.99 -4.28
CA CYS A 39 14.17 -14.90 -3.98
C CYS A 39 15.44 -14.37 -4.67
N TRP A 40 16.51 -14.21 -3.90
CA TRP A 40 17.84 -13.91 -4.43
C TRP A 40 18.69 -15.15 -4.35
N TYR A 41 19.31 -15.49 -5.47
CA TYR A 41 20.41 -16.44 -5.53
C TYR A 41 21.73 -15.68 -5.45
N ASP A 42 22.85 -16.41 -5.40
CA ASP A 42 24.19 -15.83 -5.42
C ASP A 42 24.44 -14.94 -6.68
N ASP A 43 23.64 -15.12 -7.74
CA ASP A 43 23.61 -14.21 -8.90
C ASP A 43 22.52 -13.13 -8.72
N PRO A 44 22.88 -11.85 -8.50
CA PRO A 44 21.94 -10.75 -8.29
C PRO A 44 21.08 -10.42 -9.51
N THR A 45 21.43 -10.95 -10.70
CA THR A 45 20.63 -10.78 -11.92
C THR A 45 19.49 -11.80 -12.04
N SER A 46 19.50 -12.85 -11.22
CA SER A 46 18.52 -13.95 -11.23
C SER A 46 17.39 -13.74 -10.21
N ILE A 47 16.71 -12.59 -10.28
CA ILE A 47 15.61 -12.29 -9.35
C ILE A 47 14.32 -12.97 -9.84
N ASN A 48 13.80 -13.92 -9.07
CA ASN A 48 12.43 -14.39 -9.24
C ASN A 48 11.51 -13.57 -8.33
N SER A 49 10.48 -12.95 -8.92
CA SER A 49 9.47 -12.19 -8.17
C SER A 49 8.06 -12.62 -8.54
N GLU A 50 7.26 -12.95 -7.53
CA GLU A 50 5.83 -13.23 -7.68
C GLU A 50 5.05 -12.16 -6.92
N ILE A 51 3.99 -11.61 -7.54
CA ILE A 51 3.12 -10.60 -6.93
C ILE A 51 1.68 -11.06 -7.04
N SER A 52 0.94 -11.01 -5.93
CA SER A 52 -0.49 -11.31 -5.88
C SER A 52 -1.25 -10.30 -5.03
N ILE A 53 -2.53 -10.10 -5.32
CA ILE A 53 -3.43 -9.32 -4.47
C ILE A 53 -4.00 -10.26 -3.41
N ALA A 54 -3.63 -10.05 -2.15
CA ALA A 54 -4.11 -10.86 -1.04
C ALA A 54 -5.42 -10.35 -0.45
N ALA A 55 -5.61 -9.03 -0.42
CA ALA A 55 -6.86 -8.42 0.04
C ALA A 55 -7.11 -7.07 -0.64
N ASN A 56 -8.38 -6.72 -0.79
CA ASN A 56 -8.79 -5.37 -1.15
C ASN A 56 -9.96 -4.91 -0.28
N ARG A 57 -10.05 -3.61 -0.04
CA ARG A 57 -11.19 -2.98 0.63
C ARG A 57 -11.43 -1.60 0.06
N ASN A 58 -12.71 -1.23 -0.05
CA ASN A 58 -13.12 0.10 -0.44
C ASN A 58 -13.88 0.74 0.72
N THR A 59 -13.69 2.04 0.89
CA THR A 59 -14.46 2.84 1.84
C THR A 59 -14.66 4.24 1.28
N MET A 60 -15.73 4.89 1.73
CA MET A 60 -16.03 6.24 1.32
C MET A 60 -16.04 7.15 2.53
N ILE A 61 -15.31 8.26 2.43
CA ILE A 61 -15.36 9.31 3.44
C ILE A 61 -16.08 10.54 2.86
N ARG A 62 -16.76 11.27 3.74
CA ARG A 62 -17.31 12.58 3.38
C ARG A 62 -16.23 13.64 3.56
N LEU A 63 -16.02 14.47 2.54
CA LEU A 63 -15.01 15.55 2.57
C LEU A 63 -15.31 16.57 3.69
N SER A 64 -16.58 16.80 4.01
CA SER A 64 -17.01 17.68 5.12
C SER A 64 -16.59 17.19 6.52
N TYR A 65 -16.03 15.99 6.64
CA TYR A 65 -15.57 15.41 7.91
C TYR A 65 -14.05 15.21 7.93
N ILE A 66 -13.29 15.84 7.03
CA ILE A 66 -11.82 15.75 7.02
C ILE A 66 -11.23 16.19 8.35
N ASP A 67 -11.84 17.18 9.01
CA ASP A 67 -11.41 17.66 10.32
C ASP A 67 -11.66 16.65 11.47
N HIS A 68 -12.49 15.63 11.22
CA HIS A 68 -12.86 14.60 12.21
C HIS A 68 -11.95 13.38 12.11
N ARG A 69 -10.63 13.62 12.18
CA ARG A 69 -9.58 12.61 12.01
C ARG A 69 -9.78 11.36 12.88
N GLY A 70 -10.21 11.53 14.13
CA GLY A 70 -10.35 10.44 15.09
C GLY A 70 -11.35 9.35 14.66
N GLY A 71 -12.52 9.74 14.15
CA GLY A 71 -13.56 8.79 13.74
C GLY A 71 -13.13 7.97 12.52
N TYR A 72 -12.52 8.62 11.52
CA TYR A 72 -12.01 7.90 10.35
C TYR A 72 -10.78 7.07 10.67
N ALA A 73 -9.89 7.51 11.57
CA ALA A 73 -8.71 6.74 11.94
C ALA A 73 -9.10 5.35 12.47
N GLN A 74 -10.12 5.29 13.36
CA GLN A 74 -10.62 4.02 13.88
C GLN A 74 -11.25 3.14 12.79
N LEU A 75 -12.06 3.74 11.89
CA LEU A 75 -12.66 3.02 10.77
C LEU A 75 -11.59 2.44 9.83
N MET A 76 -10.59 3.23 9.46
CA MET A 76 -9.50 2.81 8.58
C MET A 76 -8.60 1.77 9.25
N ALA A 77 -8.26 1.95 10.53
CA ALA A 77 -7.50 0.96 11.30
C ALA A 77 -8.22 -0.40 11.34
N ARG A 78 -9.56 -0.39 11.48
CA ARG A 78 -10.36 -1.62 11.39
C ARG A 78 -10.27 -2.26 10.01
N HIS A 79 -10.31 -1.48 8.93
CA HIS A 79 -10.13 -2.02 7.58
C HIS A 79 -8.73 -2.65 7.40
N LEU A 80 -7.68 -1.98 7.87
CA LEU A 80 -6.31 -2.50 7.82
C LEU A 80 -6.18 -3.81 8.62
N SER A 81 -6.75 -3.85 9.81
CA SER A 81 -6.75 -5.06 10.66
C SER A 81 -7.49 -6.23 10.00
N ILE A 82 -8.64 -5.98 9.37
CA ILE A 82 -9.39 -7.01 8.60
C ILE A 82 -8.58 -7.52 7.41
N MET A 83 -7.74 -6.68 6.81
CA MET A 83 -6.85 -7.08 5.72
C MET A 83 -5.61 -7.85 6.20
N GLY A 84 -5.42 -8.01 7.51
CA GLY A 84 -4.27 -8.70 8.09
C GLY A 84 -3.01 -7.83 8.18
N ILE A 85 -3.15 -6.49 8.16
CA ILE A 85 -2.02 -5.59 8.34
C ILE A 85 -1.63 -5.54 9.82
N PRO A 86 -0.34 -5.76 10.17
CA PRO A 86 0.14 -5.71 11.55
C PRO A 86 -0.12 -4.35 12.21
N GLN A 87 -0.44 -4.33 13.50
CA GLN A 87 -0.86 -3.12 14.21
C GLN A 87 0.23 -2.04 14.23
N GLU A 88 1.49 -2.45 14.31
CA GLU A 88 2.69 -1.62 14.29
C GLU A 88 2.85 -0.83 12.97
N GLU A 89 2.37 -1.36 11.85
CA GLU A 89 2.44 -0.71 10.53
C GLU A 89 1.29 0.28 10.30
N GLN A 90 0.17 0.11 11.00
CA GLN A 90 -1.05 0.89 10.76
C GLN A 90 -0.87 2.40 10.98
N PRO A 91 -0.18 2.90 12.03
CA PRO A 91 0.00 4.34 12.24
C PRO A 91 0.66 5.04 11.06
N ILE A 92 1.71 4.45 10.48
CA ILE A 92 2.45 5.02 9.35
C ILE A 92 1.58 5.03 8.08
N ILE A 93 0.85 3.93 7.84
CA ILE A 93 -0.09 3.83 6.72
C ILE A 93 -1.19 4.89 6.84
N LEU A 94 -1.77 5.04 8.02
CA LEU A 94 -2.83 6.03 8.27
C LEU A 94 -2.31 7.46 8.14
N GLU A 95 -1.11 7.77 8.63
CA GLU A 95 -0.50 9.10 8.47
C GLU A 95 -0.35 9.47 6.99
N LYS A 96 0.23 8.58 6.17
CA LYS A 96 0.34 8.78 4.71
C LYS A 96 -1.03 8.98 4.06
N LEU A 97 -2.02 8.20 4.48
CA LEU A 97 -3.39 8.32 3.96
C LEU A 97 -4.00 9.69 4.29
N PHE A 98 -3.87 10.15 5.54
CA PHE A 98 -4.42 11.45 5.95
C PHE A 98 -3.75 12.62 5.25
N GLN A 99 -2.43 12.57 5.05
CA GLN A 99 -1.71 13.57 4.25
C GLN A 99 -2.28 13.63 2.81
N ALA A 100 -2.54 12.47 2.20
CA ALA A 100 -3.14 12.43 0.87
C ALA A 100 -4.60 12.93 0.84
N ILE A 101 -5.39 12.66 1.90
CA ILE A 101 -6.77 13.14 2.03
C ILE A 101 -6.80 14.68 2.10
N GLN A 102 -5.86 15.31 2.80
CA GLN A 102 -5.81 16.76 2.95
C GLN A 102 -5.63 17.51 1.62
N VAL A 103 -4.92 16.89 0.67
CA VAL A 103 -4.66 17.46 -0.66
C VAL A 103 -5.49 16.80 -1.76
N ALA A 104 -6.48 15.99 -1.40
CA ALA A 104 -7.25 15.20 -2.36
C ALA A 104 -8.15 16.09 -3.21
N LEU A 105 -7.96 16.03 -4.53
CA LEU A 105 -8.89 16.65 -5.48
C LEU A 105 -10.26 15.94 -5.47
N PRO A 106 -11.37 16.70 -5.57
CA PRO A 106 -12.69 16.15 -5.83
C PRO A 106 -12.71 15.28 -7.10
N LEU A 107 -13.60 14.29 -7.16
CA LEU A 107 -13.80 13.37 -8.30
C LEU A 107 -12.68 12.35 -8.56
N ARG A 108 -11.56 12.43 -7.84
CA ARG A 108 -10.51 11.40 -7.86
C ARG A 108 -10.70 10.42 -6.71
N ARG A 109 -10.15 9.21 -6.87
CA ARG A 109 -10.06 8.21 -5.80
C ARG A 109 -8.64 8.13 -5.26
N ILE A 110 -8.52 7.85 -3.97
CA ILE A 110 -7.25 7.50 -3.35
C ILE A 110 -7.07 5.98 -3.42
N LEU A 111 -5.89 5.55 -3.83
CA LEU A 111 -5.44 4.17 -3.75
C LEU A 111 -4.34 4.09 -2.69
N MET A 112 -4.57 3.32 -1.64
CA MET A 112 -3.57 2.93 -0.66
C MET A 112 -3.07 1.54 -1.01
N LEU A 113 -1.86 1.48 -1.56
CA LEU A 113 -1.17 0.23 -1.87
C LEU A 113 -0.27 -0.14 -0.68
N ILE A 114 -0.44 -1.36 -0.18
CA ILE A 114 0.34 -1.91 0.93
C ILE A 114 0.96 -3.20 0.39
N ALA A 115 2.28 -3.27 0.37
CA ALA A 115 3.02 -4.45 -0.04
C ALA A 115 3.63 -5.12 1.19
N ASP A 116 3.34 -6.41 1.33
CA ASP A 116 4.02 -7.31 2.25
C ASP A 116 4.96 -8.17 1.40
N ILE A 117 6.25 -7.88 1.55
CA ILE A 117 7.33 -8.45 0.75
C ILE A 117 8.06 -9.47 1.61
N THR A 118 8.02 -10.73 1.18
CA THR A 118 8.83 -11.80 1.74
C THR A 118 10.10 -11.94 0.91
N ALA A 119 11.24 -11.71 1.55
CA ALA A 119 12.57 -11.80 0.99
C ALA A 119 13.23 -13.11 1.44
N ARG A 120 13.65 -13.94 0.48
CA ARG A 120 14.38 -15.19 0.74
C ARG A 120 15.78 -15.11 0.14
N LEU A 121 16.78 -15.28 0.99
CA LEU A 121 18.18 -15.39 0.58
C LEU A 121 18.52 -16.88 0.41
N LEU A 122 18.76 -17.28 -0.84
CA LEU A 122 19.14 -18.63 -1.23
C LEU A 122 20.61 -18.61 -1.65
N GLY A 123 21.53 -18.73 -0.69
CA GLY A 123 22.96 -18.69 -0.97
C GLY A 123 23.81 -18.27 0.23
N SER A 124 25.10 -18.06 0.00
CA SER A 124 26.04 -17.53 1.01
C SER A 124 26.13 -16.00 1.00
N PHE A 125 25.21 -15.33 0.31
CA PHE A 125 25.19 -13.88 0.15
C PHE A 125 24.88 -13.19 1.49
N ASP A 126 25.93 -12.68 2.14
CA ASP A 126 25.86 -12.05 3.47
C ASP A 126 25.75 -10.53 3.39
N ASP A 127 25.59 -9.96 2.19
CA ASP A 127 25.56 -8.51 2.01
C ASP A 127 24.16 -7.94 2.26
N HIS A 128 24.03 -7.14 3.32
CA HIS A 128 22.78 -6.56 3.79
C HIS A 128 22.48 -5.19 3.17
N ASP A 129 23.45 -4.54 2.52
CA ASP A 129 23.33 -3.15 2.07
C ASP A 129 22.71 -3.00 0.67
N THR A 130 22.78 -4.04 -0.18
CA THR A 130 22.20 -4.03 -1.54
C THR A 130 20.67 -4.16 -1.57
N MET A 131 20.02 -4.52 -0.45
CA MET A 131 18.55 -4.60 -0.37
C MET A 131 17.85 -3.23 -0.38
N ILE A 132 18.57 -2.13 -0.10
CA ILE A 132 17.97 -0.80 0.08
C ILE A 132 17.51 -0.19 -1.25
N ASP A 133 18.12 -0.56 -2.38
CA ASP A 133 17.79 -0.01 -3.71
C ASP A 133 16.46 -0.54 -4.27
N LEU A 134 15.89 -1.59 -3.65
CA LEU A 134 14.59 -2.17 -4.02
C LEU A 134 13.42 -1.22 -3.77
N ARG A 135 13.63 -0.12 -3.04
CA ARG A 135 12.61 0.93 -2.83
C ARG A 135 12.18 1.61 -4.13
N GLY A 136 13.05 1.65 -5.15
CA GLY A 136 12.74 2.23 -6.46
C GLY A 136 11.87 1.33 -7.34
N ASP A 137 12.17 0.02 -7.37
CA ASP A 137 11.63 -0.90 -8.37
C ASP A 137 10.34 -1.63 -7.96
N VAL A 138 9.93 -1.56 -6.69
CA VAL A 138 8.71 -2.23 -6.19
C VAL A 138 7.42 -1.68 -6.84
N LEU A 139 7.49 -0.59 -7.62
CA LEU A 139 6.29 0.17 -8.01
C LEU A 139 6.25 0.61 -9.48
N ILE A 140 6.77 -0.21 -10.41
CA ILE A 140 6.32 -0.12 -11.81
C ILE A 140 4.93 -0.77 -11.91
N PHE A 141 3.94 -0.15 -11.28
CA PHE A 141 2.56 -0.26 -11.74
C PHE A 141 2.45 0.60 -12.99
N ASN A 142 2.99 0.09 -14.11
CA ASN A 142 2.70 0.64 -15.43
C ASN A 142 1.17 0.68 -15.56
N SER A 143 0.65 1.89 -15.53
CA SER A 143 -0.77 2.16 -15.60
C SER A 143 -0.95 2.95 -16.88
N ASN A 144 -1.28 2.21 -17.93
CA ASN A 144 -2.11 2.72 -19.01
C ASN A 144 -3.44 3.25 -18.46
#